data_AF-A0A848YKE2-F1
#
_entry.id   AF-A0A848YKE2-F1
#
_cell.length_a   1.000
_cell.length_b   1.000
_cell.length_c   1.000
_cell.angle_alpha   90.00
_cell.angle_beta   90.00
_cell.angle_gamma   90.00
#
_symmetry.space_group_name_H-M   'P 1'
#
loop_
_entity.id
_entity.type
_entity.pdbx_description
1 polymer ?
#
loop_
_entity_poly.entity_id
_entity_poly.type
_entity_poly.pdbx_seq_one_letter_code
_entity_poly.pdbx_strand_id
1 'polypeptide(L)'
;MATQAAEKPHSNTQQPDAVVVRFAGDSGDGMQLTGGQFTLSTALAGNDLATFPDFPAEIRAPQGTLFGVSAFQINFGSREINTAGDAPDVLVAMNPAALKVNLSALKPGGLIIADTGEFTKRNLDKAKYDQSPIDDGSLAKYDVLAFDISALTIEAVKEFGLGN
;
A
#
# COMPACT_ATOMS: atom_id res chain seq x y z
N MET A 1 -4.05 -0.34 -51.15
CA MET A 1 -4.98 -0.39 -50.01
C MET A 1 -4.12 -0.43 -48.76
N ALA A 2 -3.78 0.74 -48.21
CA ALA A 2 -2.93 0.85 -47.03
C ALA A 2 -3.81 0.68 -45.79
N THR A 3 -3.49 -0.30 -44.96
CA THR A 3 -4.18 -0.56 -43.69
C THR A 3 -3.86 0.58 -42.73
N GLN A 4 -4.85 1.41 -42.43
CA GLN A 4 -4.76 2.42 -41.38
C GLN A 4 -4.58 1.71 -40.03
N ALA A 5 -3.46 1.97 -39.35
CA ALA A 5 -3.27 1.54 -37.98
C ALA A 5 -4.32 2.25 -37.11
N ALA A 6 -5.06 1.48 -36.32
CA ALA A 6 -6.05 2.01 -35.39
C ALA A 6 -5.37 2.97 -34.40
N GLU A 7 -5.86 4.20 -34.33
CA GLU A 7 -5.46 5.17 -33.31
C GLU A 7 -5.81 4.61 -31.93
N LYS A 8 -4.79 4.48 -31.08
CA LYS A 8 -4.99 4.14 -29.66
C LYS A 8 -5.70 5.33 -29.00
N PRO A 9 -6.77 5.12 -28.21
CA PRO A 9 -7.41 6.21 -27.49
C PRO A 9 -6.38 6.85 -26.56
N HIS A 10 -6.09 8.13 -26.77
CA HIS A 10 -5.33 8.94 -25.83
C HIS A 10 -6.19 9.11 -24.58
N SER A 11 -6.02 8.26 -23.56
CA SER A 11 -6.48 8.61 -22.22
C SER A 11 -5.70 9.85 -21.82
N ASN A 12 -6.40 10.96 -21.57
CA ASN A 12 -5.85 12.17 -20.98
C ASN A 12 -5.48 11.89 -19.51
N THR A 13 -4.55 10.97 -19.27
CA THR A 13 -3.93 10.75 -17.96
C THR A 13 -3.01 11.93 -17.73
N GLN A 14 -3.52 12.97 -17.07
CA GLN A 14 -2.64 13.93 -16.42
C GLN A 14 -1.74 13.13 -15.49
N GLN A 15 -0.46 13.00 -15.85
CA GLN A 15 0.51 12.40 -14.95
C GLN A 15 0.61 13.30 -13.72
N PRO A 16 0.35 12.78 -12.51
CA PRO A 16 0.48 13.59 -11.31
C PRO A 16 1.95 14.01 -11.12
N ASP A 17 2.17 15.27 -10.77
CA ASP A 17 3.52 15.82 -10.54
C ASP A 17 4.22 15.17 -9.33
N ALA A 18 3.43 14.65 -8.38
CA ALA A 18 3.90 13.90 -7.22
C ALA A 18 2.80 12.96 -6.71
N VAL A 19 3.20 11.86 -6.08
CA VAL A 19 2.30 10.84 -5.52
C VAL A 19 2.77 10.48 -4.11
N VAL A 20 1.83 10.38 -3.18
CA VAL A 20 2.07 9.92 -1.81
C VAL A 20 1.61 8.47 -1.66
N VAL A 21 2.55 7.57 -1.37
CA VAL A 21 2.28 6.15 -1.12
C VAL A 21 2.56 5.83 0.34
N ARG A 22 1.62 5.13 0.98
CA ARG A 22 1.79 4.63 2.35
C ARG A 22 1.71 3.10 2.37
N PHE A 23 2.80 2.47 2.81
CA PHE A 23 2.85 1.05 3.12
C PHE A 23 2.48 0.86 4.59
N ALA A 24 1.54 -0.02 4.90
CA ALA A 24 1.07 -0.25 6.26
C ALA A 24 0.91 -1.75 6.55
N GLY A 25 1.36 -2.16 7.72
CA GLY A 25 1.37 -3.56 8.19
C GLY A 25 1.67 -3.60 9.69
N ASP A 26 1.87 -4.78 10.28
CA ASP A 26 2.25 -4.83 11.69
C ASP A 26 3.72 -4.48 11.88
N SER A 27 4.06 -4.01 13.08
CA SER A 27 5.44 -3.84 13.50
C SER A 27 6.16 -5.19 13.46
N GLY A 28 7.24 -5.26 12.68
CA GLY A 28 7.99 -6.50 12.45
C GLY A 28 7.74 -7.14 11.08
N ASP A 29 6.69 -6.75 10.35
CA ASP A 29 6.37 -7.31 9.01
C ASP A 29 7.23 -6.73 7.89
N GLY A 30 8.23 -5.90 8.23
CA GLY A 30 9.19 -5.38 7.26
C GLY A 30 8.71 -4.15 6.47
N MET A 31 7.66 -3.44 6.90
CA MET A 31 7.18 -2.21 6.20
C MET A 31 8.30 -1.19 5.96
N GLN A 32 9.27 -1.14 6.87
CA GLN A 32 10.38 -0.18 6.80
C GLN A 32 11.44 -0.66 5.81
N LEU A 33 11.59 -1.97 5.67
CA LEU A 33 12.44 -2.57 4.64
C LEU A 33 11.81 -2.35 3.26
N THR A 34 10.52 -2.66 3.09
CA THR A 34 9.78 -2.42 1.85
C THR A 34 9.83 -0.95 1.45
N GLY A 35 9.54 -0.05 2.39
CA GLY A 35 9.62 1.39 2.19
C GLY A 35 11.03 1.87 1.82
N GLY A 36 12.07 1.32 2.47
CA GLY A 36 13.47 1.59 2.15
C GLY A 36 13.86 1.14 0.73
N GLN A 37 13.44 -0.06 0.31
CA GLN A 37 13.68 -0.55 -1.05
C GLN A 37 12.95 0.31 -2.08
N PHE A 38 11.69 0.68 -1.82
CA PHE A 38 10.94 1.57 -2.69
C PHE A 38 11.60 2.95 -2.80
N THR A 39 12.11 3.49 -1.69
CA THR A 39 12.87 4.75 -1.65
C THR A 39 14.12 4.66 -2.53
N LEU A 40 14.89 3.58 -2.39
CA LEU A 40 16.09 3.35 -3.21
C LEU A 40 15.75 3.27 -4.69
N SER A 41 14.75 2.49 -5.08
CA SER A 41 14.31 2.39 -6.47
C SER A 41 13.83 3.74 -7.02
N THR A 42 13.12 4.52 -6.20
CA THR A 42 12.61 5.85 -6.56
C THR A 42 13.76 6.83 -6.81
N ALA A 43 14.78 6.84 -5.94
CA ALA A 43 15.97 7.66 -6.11
C ALA A 43 16.79 7.24 -7.34
N LEU A 44 16.94 5.94 -7.59
CA LEU A 44 17.62 5.43 -8.79
C LEU A 44 16.88 5.78 -10.08
N ALA A 45 15.55 5.92 -10.03
CA ALA A 45 14.74 6.40 -11.13
C ALA A 45 14.85 7.93 -11.35
N GLY A 46 15.57 8.66 -10.48
CA GLY A 46 15.80 10.09 -10.61
C GLY A 46 14.65 10.98 -10.14
N ASN A 47 13.68 10.42 -9.41
CA ASN A 47 12.61 11.22 -8.81
C ASN A 47 13.12 11.88 -7.53
N ASP A 48 12.64 13.10 -7.28
CA ASP A 48 12.79 13.69 -5.95
C ASP A 48 11.78 13.05 -4.99
N LEU A 49 12.14 12.97 -3.71
CA LEU A 49 11.36 12.25 -2.72
C LEU A 49 11.55 12.77 -1.29
N ALA A 50 10.54 12.54 -0.47
CA ALA A 50 10.62 12.66 0.98
C ALA A 50 9.89 11.49 1.63
N THR A 51 10.44 10.97 2.73
CA THR A 51 9.91 9.81 3.43
C THR A 51 9.52 10.14 4.86
N PHE A 52 8.63 9.34 5.42
CA PHE A 52 8.22 9.41 6.81
C PHE A 52 7.93 8.00 7.33
N PRO A 53 8.82 7.43 8.15
CA PRO A 53 8.53 6.19 8.86
C PRO A 53 7.66 6.48 10.08
N ASP A 54 6.59 5.71 10.24
CA ASP A 54 5.60 5.83 11.30
C ASP A 54 5.58 4.52 12.13
N PHE A 55 5.81 4.66 13.43
CA PHE A 55 5.96 3.53 14.34
C PHE A 55 4.93 3.62 15.46
N PRO A 56 4.29 2.50 15.83
CA PRO A 56 3.40 2.48 16.98
C PRO A 56 4.18 2.75 18.26
N ALA A 57 3.51 3.35 19.25
CA ALA A 57 4.09 3.54 20.59
C ALA A 57 4.28 2.20 21.34
N GLU A 58 3.53 1.16 20.96
CA GLU A 58 3.56 -0.13 21.61
C GLU A 58 4.70 -1.01 21.06
N ILE A 59 5.67 -1.33 21.92
CA ILE A 59 6.89 -2.05 21.53
C ILE A 59 6.60 -3.52 21.18
N ARG A 60 5.54 -4.13 21.72
CA ARG A 60 5.16 -5.54 21.48
C ARG A 60 3.64 -5.73 21.43
N ALA A 61 2.98 -4.98 20.56
CA ALA A 61 1.56 -5.21 20.32
C ALA A 61 1.35 -6.63 19.76
N PRO A 62 0.27 -7.33 20.15
CA PRO A 62 -0.08 -8.59 19.50
C PRO A 62 -0.28 -8.38 18.00
N GLN A 63 0.28 -9.26 17.16
CA GLN A 63 0.09 -9.22 15.70
C GLN A 63 -1.39 -9.21 15.33
N GLY A 64 -1.74 -8.45 14.30
CA GLY A 64 -3.08 -8.22 13.76
C GLY A 64 -3.93 -7.25 14.58
N THR A 65 -3.34 -6.54 15.57
CA THR A 65 -4.07 -5.57 16.39
C THR A 65 -3.76 -4.14 15.97
N LEU A 66 -4.72 -3.23 16.23
CA LEU A 66 -4.63 -1.82 15.81
C LEU A 66 -3.43 -1.09 16.44
N PHE A 67 -3.02 -1.48 17.65
CA PHE A 67 -1.91 -0.83 18.37
C PHE A 67 -0.54 -1.21 17.82
N GLY A 68 -0.45 -2.28 17.03
CA GLY A 68 0.79 -2.77 16.45
C GLY A 68 1.04 -2.29 15.02
N VAL A 69 0.14 -1.50 14.45
CA VAL A 69 0.26 -1.04 13.07
C VAL A 69 1.44 -0.08 12.95
N SER A 70 2.32 -0.37 12.01
CA SER A 70 3.40 0.50 11.56
C SER A 70 3.16 0.89 10.10
N ALA A 71 3.74 2.01 9.69
CA ALA A 71 3.65 2.44 8.31
C ALA A 71 4.95 3.10 7.83
N PHE A 72 5.13 3.10 6.51
CA PHE A 72 6.16 3.86 5.84
C PHE A 72 5.51 4.67 4.74
N GLN A 73 5.65 5.98 4.80
CA GLN A 73 5.16 6.89 3.78
C GLN A 73 6.31 7.41 2.92
N ILE A 74 6.05 7.52 1.62
CA ILE A 74 6.90 8.19 0.66
C ILE A 74 6.07 9.11 -0.21
N ASN A 75 6.52 10.34 -0.38
CA ASN A 75 6.06 11.26 -1.41
C ASN A 75 7.18 11.39 -2.44
N PHE A 76 6.88 11.18 -3.71
CA PHE A 76 7.87 11.27 -4.78
C PHE A 76 7.26 11.83 -6.05
N GLY A 77 8.09 12.46 -6.88
CA GLY A 77 7.59 13.10 -8.09
C GLY A 77 8.68 13.68 -8.98
N SER A 78 8.23 14.29 -10.09
CA SER A 78 9.09 14.97 -11.07
C SER A 78 9.43 16.41 -10.67
N ARG A 79 8.74 16.96 -9.66
CA ARG A 79 9.02 18.25 -9.04
C ARG A 79 9.81 18.09 -7.75
N GLU A 80 10.34 19.19 -7.24
CA GLU A 80 10.98 19.24 -5.92
C GLU A 80 9.99 18.84 -4.79
N ILE A 81 10.42 17.93 -3.92
CA ILE A 81 9.64 17.34 -2.82
C ILE A 81 10.29 17.69 -1.47
N ASN A 82 9.66 18.63 -0.76
CA ASN A 82 10.15 19.09 0.54
C ASN A 82 9.43 18.47 1.76
N THR A 83 8.41 17.65 1.52
CA THR A 83 7.55 17.08 2.58
C THR A 83 7.13 15.66 2.22
N ALA A 84 6.99 14.79 3.21
CA ALA A 84 6.49 13.43 3.01
C ALA A 84 5.01 13.35 2.58
N GLY A 85 4.30 14.49 2.48
CA GLY A 85 2.89 14.58 2.09
C GLY A 85 1.93 14.38 3.25
N ASP A 86 0.73 14.95 3.16
CA ASP A 86 -0.26 14.87 4.24
C ASP A 86 -1.12 13.60 4.12
N ALA A 87 -1.90 13.51 3.04
CA ALA A 87 -2.81 12.40 2.76
C ALA A 87 -2.22 11.51 1.66
N PRO A 88 -2.16 10.18 1.84
CA PRO A 88 -1.76 9.26 0.78
C PRO A 88 -2.73 9.29 -0.40
N ASP A 89 -2.18 9.13 -1.59
CA ASP A 89 -2.89 8.79 -2.83
C ASP A 89 -3.08 7.27 -2.95
N VAL A 90 -2.12 6.50 -2.42
CA VAL A 90 -2.13 5.03 -2.42
C VAL A 90 -1.87 4.51 -1.01
N LEU A 91 -2.71 3.59 -0.54
CA LEU A 91 -2.52 2.83 0.68
C LEU A 91 -2.29 1.36 0.33
N VAL A 92 -1.09 0.85 0.62
CA VAL A 92 -0.78 -0.58 0.60
C VAL A 92 -1.01 -1.14 1.99
N ALA A 93 -2.09 -1.90 2.18
CA ALA A 93 -2.49 -2.47 3.46
C ALA A 93 -2.24 -3.97 3.47
N MET A 94 -1.23 -4.39 4.25
CA MET A 94 -0.81 -5.79 4.34
C MET A 94 -1.73 -6.64 5.23
N ASN A 95 -2.64 -6.03 6.01
CA ASN A 95 -3.58 -6.74 6.87
C ASN A 95 -4.79 -5.84 7.20
N PRO A 96 -5.90 -6.37 7.77
CA PRO A 96 -7.07 -5.56 8.09
C PRO A 96 -6.83 -4.48 9.15
N ALA A 97 -5.93 -4.69 10.12
CA ALA A 97 -5.62 -3.68 11.12
C ALA A 97 -4.96 -2.45 10.48
N ALA A 98 -3.98 -2.67 9.60
CA ALA A 98 -3.31 -1.65 8.82
C ALA A 98 -4.28 -0.84 7.96
N LEU A 99 -5.22 -1.52 7.29
CA LEU A 99 -6.31 -0.86 6.56
C LEU A 99 -7.13 0.04 7.50
N LYS A 100 -7.63 -0.49 8.62
CA LYS A 100 -8.49 0.26 9.55
C LYS A 100 -7.82 1.52 10.10
N VAL A 101 -6.56 1.41 10.50
CA VAL A 101 -5.81 2.54 11.10
C VAL A 101 -5.57 3.66 10.09
N ASN A 102 -5.35 3.32 8.81
CA ASN A 102 -4.92 4.30 7.81
C ASN A 102 -6.01 4.76 6.84
N LEU A 103 -7.16 4.08 6.78
CA LEU A 103 -8.21 4.36 5.78
C LEU A 103 -8.73 5.81 5.83
N SER A 104 -8.81 6.41 7.02
CA SER A 104 -9.29 7.79 7.20
C SER A 104 -8.32 8.83 6.65
N ALA A 105 -7.04 8.51 6.53
CA ALA A 105 -6.01 9.40 5.97
C ALA A 105 -5.98 9.35 4.43
N LEU A 106 -6.45 8.26 3.81
CA LEU A 106 -6.44 8.10 2.36
C LEU A 106 -7.37 9.12 1.68
N LYS A 107 -6.87 9.77 0.63
CA LYS A 107 -7.66 10.71 -0.17
C LYS A 107 -8.92 10.02 -0.74
N PRO A 108 -10.06 10.73 -0.84
CA PRO A 108 -11.22 10.21 -1.57
C PRO A 108 -10.85 9.83 -3.01
N GLY A 109 -11.30 8.66 -3.48
CA GLY A 109 -10.90 8.12 -4.77
C GLY A 109 -9.46 7.60 -4.84
N GLY A 110 -8.70 7.62 -3.73
CA GLY A 110 -7.38 7.02 -3.64
C GLY A 110 -7.41 5.51 -3.81
N LEU A 111 -6.24 4.94 -4.11
CA LEU A 111 -6.07 3.51 -4.37
C LEU A 111 -5.75 2.76 -3.08
N ILE A 112 -6.45 1.65 -2.85
CA ILE A 112 -6.15 0.66 -1.82
C ILE A 112 -5.57 -0.57 -2.52
N ILE A 113 -4.39 -1.00 -2.10
CA ILE A 113 -3.82 -2.29 -2.45
C ILE A 113 -3.84 -3.14 -1.19
N ALA A 114 -4.69 -4.17 -1.12
CA ALA A 114 -4.90 -4.97 0.08
C ALA A 114 -4.43 -6.42 -0.11
N ASP A 115 -3.64 -6.92 0.84
CA ASP A 115 -3.27 -8.33 0.89
C ASP A 115 -4.42 -9.18 1.42
N THR A 116 -5.16 -9.86 0.55
CA THR A 116 -6.30 -10.69 0.96
C THR A 116 -5.89 -11.91 1.78
N GLY A 117 -4.63 -12.36 1.69
CA GLY A 117 -4.12 -13.49 2.46
C GLY A 117 -4.22 -13.26 3.97
N GLU A 118 -4.13 -12.00 4.40
CA GLU A 118 -4.20 -11.60 5.80
C GLU A 118 -5.61 -11.25 6.30
N PHE A 119 -6.63 -11.26 5.43
CA PHE A 119 -8.04 -10.98 5.80
C PHE A 119 -8.76 -12.22 6.34
N THR A 120 -8.04 -13.00 7.15
CA THR A 120 -8.61 -14.17 7.83
C THR A 120 -9.58 -13.73 8.94
N LYS A 121 -10.52 -14.61 9.31
CA LYS A 121 -11.46 -14.36 10.41
C LYS A 121 -10.75 -13.90 11.70
N ARG A 122 -9.64 -14.56 12.06
CA ARG A 122 -8.85 -14.23 13.25
C ARG A 122 -8.31 -12.80 13.20
N ASN A 123 -7.80 -12.36 12.06
CA ASN A 123 -7.24 -11.02 11.91
C ASN A 123 -8.34 -9.95 11.84
N LEU A 124 -9.47 -10.25 11.20
CA LEU A 124 -10.66 -9.40 11.24
C LEU A 124 -11.16 -9.19 12.68
N ASP A 125 -11.26 -10.26 13.47
CA ASP A 125 -11.67 -10.20 14.88
C ASP A 125 -10.71 -9.33 15.72
N LYS A 126 -9.39 -9.49 15.52
CA LYS A 126 -8.37 -8.68 16.20
C LYS A 126 -8.41 -7.21 15.78
N ALA A 127 -8.64 -6.95 14.50
CA ALA A 127 -8.84 -5.64 13.93
C ALA A 127 -10.23 -5.05 14.22
N LYS A 128 -11.10 -5.77 14.95
CA LYS A 128 -12.45 -5.32 15.33
C LYS A 128 -13.37 -5.08 14.13
N TYR A 129 -13.28 -5.94 13.12
CA TYR A 129 -14.22 -5.97 12.00
C TYR A 129 -15.26 -7.07 12.21
N ASP A 130 -16.53 -6.74 12.03
CA ASP A 130 -17.61 -7.73 12.04
C ASP A 130 -17.68 -8.50 10.71
N GLN A 131 -17.35 -7.82 9.61
CA GLN A 131 -17.25 -8.36 8.26
C GLN A 131 -16.03 -7.79 7.55
N SER A 132 -15.57 -8.49 6.50
CA SER A 132 -14.45 -8.04 5.69
C SER A 132 -14.82 -6.73 4.96
N PRO A 133 -14.04 -5.64 5.14
CA PRO A 133 -14.31 -4.37 4.46
C PRO A 133 -14.11 -4.44 2.95
N ILE A 134 -13.42 -5.47 2.45
CA ILE A 134 -13.25 -5.70 1.01
C ILE A 134 -14.57 -6.19 0.38
N ASP A 135 -15.44 -6.83 1.17
CA ASP A 135 -16.64 -7.52 0.69
C ASP A 135 -17.95 -6.81 1.07
N ASP A 136 -17.92 -5.88 2.03
CA ASP A 136 -19.12 -5.24 2.60
C ASP A 136 -19.54 -3.93 1.90
N GLY A 137 -18.78 -3.49 0.90
CA GLY A 137 -19.02 -2.24 0.16
C GLY A 137 -18.58 -0.97 0.88
N SER A 138 -18.00 -1.05 2.09
CA SER A 138 -17.52 0.12 2.84
C SER A 138 -16.40 0.89 2.13
N LEU A 139 -15.68 0.21 1.23
CA LEU A 139 -14.59 0.80 0.43
C LEU A 139 -15.05 1.41 -0.90
N ALA A 140 -16.36 1.47 -1.20
CA ALA A 140 -16.88 1.91 -2.50
C ALA A 140 -16.47 3.33 -2.96
N LYS A 141 -15.95 4.17 -2.05
CA LYS A 141 -15.41 5.52 -2.37
C LYS A 141 -13.93 5.53 -2.77
N TYR A 142 -13.29 4.37 -2.82
CA TYR A 142 -11.87 4.19 -3.16
C TYR A 142 -11.75 3.25 -4.36
N ASP A 143 -10.62 3.32 -5.06
CA ASP A 143 -10.23 2.27 -5.99
C ASP A 143 -9.60 1.14 -5.18
N VAL A 144 -9.97 -0.12 -5.42
CA VAL A 144 -9.55 -1.26 -4.60
C VAL A 144 -8.98 -2.36 -5.47
N LEU A 145 -7.70 -2.65 -5.25
CA LEU A 145 -6.99 -3.81 -5.77
C LEU A 145 -6.71 -4.76 -4.61
N ALA A 146 -7.40 -5.89 -4.59
CA ALA A 146 -7.29 -6.88 -3.53
C ALA A 146 -6.88 -8.24 -4.11
N PHE A 147 -5.77 -8.78 -3.64
CA PHE A 147 -5.25 -10.09 -4.03
C PHE A 147 -4.28 -10.61 -2.97
N ASP A 148 -3.95 -11.90 -3.02
CA ASP A 148 -3.09 -12.54 -2.02
C ASP A 148 -1.61 -12.21 -2.29
N ILE A 149 -1.14 -11.10 -1.73
CA ILE A 149 0.22 -10.59 -1.93
C ILE A 149 1.23 -11.56 -1.30
N SER A 150 0.89 -12.09 -0.12
CA SER A 150 1.73 -13.04 0.60
C SER A 150 1.97 -14.32 -0.21
N ALA A 151 0.91 -14.94 -0.75
CA ALA A 151 1.04 -16.12 -1.59
C ALA A 151 1.81 -15.84 -2.89
N LEU A 152 1.54 -14.70 -3.54
CA LEU A 152 2.28 -14.29 -4.75
C LEU A 152 3.77 -14.08 -4.48
N THR A 153 4.10 -13.53 -3.32
CA THR A 153 5.50 -13.30 -2.90
C THR A 153 6.22 -14.64 -2.72
N ILE A 154 5.59 -15.62 -2.06
CA ILE A 154 6.15 -16.97 -1.90
C ILE A 154 6.33 -17.65 -3.25
N GLU A 155 5.33 -17.58 -4.13
CA GLU A 155 5.41 -18.20 -5.45
C GLU A 155 6.52 -17.58 -6.31
N ALA A 156 6.74 -16.26 -6.23
CA ALA A 156 7.77 -15.56 -6.98
C ALA A 156 9.21 -15.99 -6.61
N VAL A 157 9.43 -16.50 -5.40
CA VAL A 157 10.78 -16.89 -4.91
C VAL A 157 10.98 -18.41 -4.79
N LYS A 158 9.96 -19.19 -5.15
CA LYS A 158 9.92 -20.65 -4.99
C LYS A 158 11.07 -21.38 -5.65
N GLU A 159 11.47 -20.97 -6.85
CA GLU A 159 12.59 -21.58 -7.58
C GLU A 159 13.95 -21.41 -6.87
N PHE A 160 14.06 -20.42 -5.98
CA PHE A 160 15.27 -20.14 -5.21
C PHE A 160 15.27 -20.81 -3.83
N GLY A 161 14.22 -21.56 -3.48
CA GLY A 161 14.11 -22.23 -2.18
C GLY A 161 13.93 -21.26 -0.99
N LEU A 162 13.42 -20.06 -1.25
CA LEU A 162 13.09 -19.06 -0.23
C LEU A 162 11.59 -19.14 0.12
N GLY A 163 11.19 -18.70 1.32
CA GLY A 163 9.77 -18.62 1.73
C GLY A 163 9.25 -19.75 2.62
N ASN A 164 10.13 -20.40 3.41
CA ASN A 164 9.74 -21.35 4.46
C ASN A 164 9.23 -20.66 5.72
#